data_AF-A0A4Z0MIE1-F1
#
_entry.id   AF-A0A4Z0MIE1-F1
#
_cell.length_a   1.000
_cell.length_b   1.000
_cell.length_c   1.000
_cell.angle_alpha   90.00
_cell.angle_beta   90.00
_cell.angle_gamma   90.00
#
_symmetry.space_group_name_H-M   'P 1'
#
loop_
_entity.id
_entity.type
_entity.pdbx_description
1 polymer ?
#
loop_
_entity_poly.entity_id
_entity_poly.type
_entity_poly.pdbx_seq_one_letter_code
_entity_poly.pdbx_strand_id
1 'polypeptide(L)'
;MSLRVFGHVSYYQPGDTFPNRLALSQAGVHRPTRAGISGTPAAGADSIVLADQYEDDVVAEDELVYAGHGGRDPKTGHQVSDQDLNPKNQALLHSHTTGQPVRVVRKVAYEGESVYRYEGLYRVVGATFEAGKSGFMVWKFRLIPVSSAA
;
A
#
# COMPACT_ATOMS: atom_id res chain seq x y z
N MET A 1 -14.96 -13.35 -12.71
CA MET A 1 -14.09 -12.54 -11.82
C MET A 1 -12.70 -13.15 -11.84
N SER A 2 -11.65 -12.38 -12.15
CA SER A 2 -10.27 -12.86 -12.06
C SER A 2 -9.89 -13.05 -10.59
N LEU A 3 -9.29 -14.19 -10.25
CA LEU A 3 -8.81 -14.50 -8.90
C LEU A 3 -7.73 -13.48 -8.47
N ARG A 4 -7.80 -13.03 -7.21
CA ARG A 4 -6.76 -12.17 -6.62
C ARG A 4 -5.50 -13.02 -6.44
N VAL A 5 -4.35 -12.48 -6.88
CA VAL A 5 -3.06 -13.16 -6.76
C VAL A 5 -2.30 -12.49 -5.62
N PHE A 6 -1.88 -13.29 -4.65
CA PHE A 6 -0.99 -12.87 -3.56
C PHE A 6 0.44 -13.30 -3.90
N GLY A 7 1.42 -12.46 -3.56
CA GLY A 7 2.81 -12.66 -3.96
C GLY A 7 3.16 -11.98 -5.29
N HIS A 8 4.26 -12.40 -5.89
CA HIS A 8 4.72 -11.88 -7.19
C HIS A 8 3.70 -12.19 -8.29
N VAL A 9 3.69 -11.35 -9.32
CA VAL A 9 2.82 -11.52 -10.48
C VAL A 9 3.65 -11.52 -11.76
N SER A 10 3.34 -12.45 -12.67
CA SER A 10 4.06 -12.60 -13.94
C SER A 10 5.58 -12.75 -13.71
N TYR A 11 6.39 -12.08 -14.53
CA TYR A 11 7.84 -12.02 -14.46
C TYR A 11 8.37 -10.78 -13.70
N TYR A 12 7.51 -10.00 -13.05
CA TYR A 12 7.93 -8.73 -12.43
C TYR A 12 8.72 -8.93 -11.12
N GLN A 13 9.85 -8.24 -11.02
CA GLN A 13 10.81 -8.32 -9.93
C GLN A 13 10.93 -6.99 -9.18
N PRO A 14 11.33 -7.01 -7.89
CA PRO A 14 11.68 -5.77 -7.18
C PRO A 14 12.69 -4.96 -7.99
N GLY A 15 12.42 -3.67 -8.16
CA GLY A 15 13.19 -2.77 -9.03
C GLY A 15 12.50 -2.41 -10.34
N ASP A 16 11.58 -3.23 -10.83
CA ASP A 16 10.84 -2.94 -12.06
C ASP A 16 10.02 -1.65 -11.94
N THR A 17 10.07 -0.82 -12.98
CA THR A 17 9.41 0.49 -13.01
C THR A 17 8.25 0.52 -13.99
N PHE A 18 7.25 1.34 -13.66
CA PHE A 18 6.05 1.55 -14.44
C PHE A 18 5.82 3.05 -14.60
N PRO A 19 5.50 3.55 -15.80
CA PRO A 19 5.39 4.99 -16.05
C PRO A 19 4.19 5.62 -15.35
N ASN A 20 3.12 4.86 -15.05
CA ASN A 20 1.92 5.39 -14.44
C ASN A 20 1.04 4.30 -13.79
N ARG A 21 -0.02 4.74 -13.10
CA ARG A 21 -1.01 3.86 -12.44
C ARG A 21 -1.79 2.97 -13.40
N LEU A 22 -1.96 3.37 -14.67
CA LEU A 22 -2.62 2.54 -15.68
C LEU A 22 -1.72 1.38 -16.10
N ALA A 23 -0.43 1.62 -16.30
CA ALA A 23 0.55 0.57 -16.58
C ALA A 23 0.65 -0.46 -15.43
N LEU A 24 0.65 -0.02 -14.17
CA LEU A 24 0.56 -0.94 -13.02
C LEU A 24 -0.71 -1.80 -13.03
N SER A 25 -1.83 -1.20 -13.42
CA SER A 25 -3.13 -1.86 -13.48
C SER A 25 -3.14 -2.94 -14.56
N GLN A 26 -2.66 -2.60 -15.76
CA GLN A 26 -2.54 -3.51 -16.90
C GLN A 26 -1.55 -4.65 -16.63
N ALA A 27 -0.45 -4.37 -15.93
CA ALA A 27 0.54 -5.36 -15.49
C ALA A 27 0.02 -6.29 -14.39
N GLY A 28 -1.08 -5.93 -13.71
CA GLY A 28 -1.62 -6.68 -12.58
C GLY A 28 -0.86 -6.51 -11.26
N VAL A 29 0.28 -5.79 -11.25
CA VAL A 29 1.07 -5.49 -10.05
C VAL A 29 0.23 -4.73 -9.03
N HIS A 30 -0.50 -3.70 -9.48
CA HIS A 30 -1.50 -2.99 -8.66
C HIS A 30 -2.71 -2.61 -9.51
N ARG A 31 -3.80 -3.38 -9.37
CA ARG A 31 -4.99 -3.26 -10.23
C ARG A 31 -5.72 -1.91 -10.14
N PRO A 32 -5.89 -1.26 -8.96
CA PRO A 32 -6.58 0.04 -8.90
C PRO A 32 -5.77 1.17 -9.55
N THR A 33 -6.40 1.96 -10.40
CA THR A 33 -5.76 3.13 -11.04
C THR A 33 -5.71 4.38 -10.15
N ARG A 34 -6.47 4.41 -9.05
CA ARG A 34 -6.52 5.53 -8.09
C ARG A 34 -6.22 5.11 -6.66
N ALA A 35 -6.99 4.17 -6.10
CA ALA A 35 -6.89 3.76 -4.70
C ALA A 35 -5.48 3.25 -4.34
N GLY A 36 -4.96 3.67 -3.19
CA GLY A 36 -3.67 3.23 -2.67
C GLY A 36 -3.63 1.73 -2.33
N ILE A 37 -4.76 1.17 -1.88
CA ILE A 37 -4.89 -0.24 -1.46
C ILE A 37 -5.69 -1.05 -2.49
N SER A 38 -5.12 -2.15 -2.97
CA SER A 38 -5.81 -3.23 -3.67
C SER A 38 -6.11 -4.35 -2.69
N GLY A 39 -7.38 -4.73 -2.55
CA GLY A 39 -7.80 -5.74 -1.59
C GLY A 39 -9.29 -5.76 -1.36
N THR A 40 -9.76 -6.78 -0.65
CA THR A 40 -11.12 -6.90 -0.10
C THR A 40 -11.05 -7.40 1.34
N PRO A 41 -12.03 -7.07 2.20
CA PRO A 41 -12.08 -7.57 3.58
C PRO A 41 -12.05 -9.10 3.69
N ALA A 42 -12.68 -9.78 2.73
CA ALA A 42 -12.79 -11.25 2.74
C ALA A 42 -11.51 -11.98 2.30
N ALA A 43 -10.68 -11.34 1.48
CA ALA A 43 -9.51 -12.00 0.89
C ALA A 43 -8.18 -11.49 1.44
N GLY A 44 -8.11 -10.21 1.84
CA GLY A 44 -6.86 -9.51 2.14
C GLY A 44 -6.50 -8.45 1.10
N ALA A 45 -5.49 -7.65 1.43
CA ALA A 45 -4.81 -6.73 0.52
C ALA A 45 -3.69 -7.46 -0.22
N ASP A 46 -3.70 -7.39 -1.55
CA ASP A 46 -2.65 -7.99 -2.40
C ASP A 46 -1.59 -6.99 -2.84
N SER A 47 -1.90 -5.70 -2.87
CA SER A 47 -0.92 -4.66 -3.19
C SER A 47 -1.26 -3.29 -2.63
N ILE A 48 -0.23 -2.50 -2.35
CA ILE A 48 -0.33 -1.09 -1.95
C ILE A 48 0.58 -0.20 -2.80
N VAL A 49 0.22 1.09 -2.87
CA VAL A 49 1.04 2.14 -3.48
C VAL A 49 1.36 3.22 -2.43
N LEU A 50 2.65 3.47 -2.23
CA LEU A 50 3.22 4.63 -1.54
C LEU A 50 3.52 5.72 -2.57
N ALA A 51 2.84 6.86 -2.49
CA ALA A 51 2.97 7.94 -3.46
C ALA A 51 2.98 9.33 -2.82
N ASP A 52 3.54 9.41 -1.60
CA ASP A 52 3.65 10.63 -0.78
C ASP A 52 2.32 11.36 -0.64
N GLN A 53 1.24 10.58 -0.54
CA GLN A 53 -0.10 11.12 -0.42
C GLN A 53 -0.50 11.32 1.03
N TYR A 54 -0.01 10.51 1.96
CA TYR A 54 -0.36 10.65 3.37
C TYR A 54 0.85 11.17 4.14
N GLU A 55 0.62 12.21 4.93
CA GLU A 55 1.62 12.79 5.82
C GLU A 55 2.14 11.79 6.87
N ASP A 56 1.32 10.79 7.24
CA ASP A 56 1.63 9.76 8.23
C ASP A 56 2.40 8.56 7.66
N ASP A 57 2.62 8.50 6.34
CA ASP A 57 3.47 7.46 5.74
C ASP A 57 4.93 7.65 6.20
N VAL A 58 5.57 6.55 6.60
CA VAL A 58 7.00 6.51 6.98
C VAL A 58 7.67 5.37 6.23
N VAL A 59 8.81 5.65 5.58
CA VAL A 59 9.63 4.63 4.91
C VAL A 59 11.01 4.65 5.55
N ALA A 60 11.37 3.55 6.20
CA ALA A 60 12.71 3.28 6.72
C ALA A 60 13.39 2.19 5.88
N GLU A 61 14.62 1.81 6.23
CA GLU A 61 15.39 0.79 5.50
C GLU A 61 14.72 -0.59 5.57
N ASP A 62 14.35 -1.03 6.78
CA ASP A 62 13.85 -2.39 7.03
C ASP A 62 12.33 -2.45 7.31
N GLU A 63 11.66 -1.31 7.35
CA GLU A 63 10.23 -1.24 7.60
C GLU A 63 9.58 -0.02 6.96
N LEU A 64 8.26 -0.10 6.79
CA LEU A 64 7.45 1.05 6.47
C LEU A 64 6.19 1.08 7.31
N VAL A 65 5.71 2.28 7.60
CA VAL A 65 4.40 2.54 8.19
C VAL A 65 3.52 3.13 7.10
N TYR A 66 2.43 2.46 6.81
CA TYR A 66 1.44 2.85 5.81
C TYR A 66 0.20 3.40 6.48
N ALA A 67 -0.19 4.63 6.14
CA ALA A 67 -1.44 5.22 6.59
C ALA A 67 -2.63 4.60 5.85
N GLY A 68 -3.66 4.26 6.61
CA GLY A 68 -4.90 3.72 6.10
C GLY A 68 -5.62 4.69 5.16
N HIS A 69 -6.62 4.18 4.46
CA HIS A 69 -7.47 4.98 3.60
C HIS A 69 -8.56 5.70 4.40
N GLY A 70 -8.92 6.92 4.02
CA GLY A 70 -10.12 7.63 4.48
C GLY A 70 -9.83 8.88 5.31
N GLY A 71 -10.91 9.60 5.66
CA GLY A 71 -10.88 10.82 6.48
C GLY A 71 -10.13 12.00 5.85
N ARG A 72 -10.04 12.05 4.52
CA ARG A 72 -9.31 13.09 3.78
C ARG A 72 -10.22 13.93 2.91
N ASP A 73 -9.88 15.21 2.80
CA ASP A 73 -10.50 16.11 1.84
C ASP A 73 -10.07 15.71 0.41
N PRO A 74 -11.00 15.46 -0.53
CA PRO A 74 -10.68 15.00 -1.87
C PRO A 74 -10.01 16.06 -2.76
N LYS A 75 -10.05 17.35 -2.38
CA LYS A 75 -9.42 18.46 -3.09
C LYS A 75 -8.00 18.72 -2.59
N THR A 76 -7.80 18.76 -1.28
CA THR A 76 -6.49 19.10 -0.69
C THR A 76 -5.66 17.86 -0.39
N GLY A 77 -6.32 16.72 -0.16
CA GLY A 77 -5.68 15.52 0.33
C GLY A 77 -5.29 15.61 1.81
N HIS A 78 -5.63 16.66 2.55
CA HIS A 78 -5.30 16.68 3.99
C HIS A 78 -6.27 15.83 4.79
N GLN A 79 -5.82 15.31 5.93
CA GLN A 79 -6.69 14.64 6.89
C GLN A 79 -7.63 15.68 7.53
N VAL A 80 -8.93 15.41 7.53
CA VAL A 80 -9.98 16.33 8.03
C VAL A 80 -10.96 15.66 9.00
N SER A 81 -10.83 14.34 9.19
CA SER A 81 -11.60 13.57 10.17
C SER A 81 -10.81 12.33 10.57
N ASP A 82 -11.27 11.67 11.62
CA ASP A 82 -10.81 10.32 11.96
C ASP A 82 -11.07 9.35 10.80
N GLN A 83 -10.23 8.33 10.69
CA GLN A 83 -10.41 7.23 9.77
C GLN A 83 -11.31 6.16 10.37
N ASP A 84 -12.20 5.61 9.55
CA ASP A 84 -12.95 4.40 9.90
C ASP A 84 -12.17 3.13 9.53
N LEU A 85 -12.55 2.01 10.14
CA LEU A 85 -12.16 0.67 9.68
C LEU A 85 -12.97 0.28 8.42
N ASN A 86 -12.80 1.05 7.35
CA ASN A 86 -13.47 0.84 6.07
C ASN A 86 -12.94 -0.40 5.32
N PRO A 87 -13.59 -0.81 4.20
CA PRO A 87 -13.21 -2.04 3.51
C PRO A 87 -11.74 -2.12 3.03
N LYS A 88 -11.07 -0.99 2.80
CA LYS A 88 -9.65 -0.96 2.42
C LYS A 88 -8.75 -1.23 3.62
N ASN A 89 -9.05 -0.59 4.75
CA ASN A 89 -8.33 -0.80 6.00
C ASN A 89 -8.56 -2.22 6.54
N GLN A 90 -9.79 -2.74 6.42
CA GLN A 90 -10.11 -4.14 6.72
C GLN A 90 -9.31 -5.13 5.86
N ALA A 91 -9.04 -4.82 4.60
CA ALA A 91 -8.23 -5.69 3.74
C ALA A 91 -6.78 -5.81 4.23
N LEU A 92 -6.16 -4.70 4.66
CA LEU A 92 -4.82 -4.73 5.26
C LEU A 92 -4.82 -5.43 6.63
N LEU A 93 -5.85 -5.20 7.44
CA LEU A 93 -6.02 -5.92 8.70
C LEU A 93 -6.18 -7.43 8.48
N HIS A 94 -6.89 -7.84 7.43
CA HIS A 94 -6.99 -9.25 7.06
C HIS A 94 -5.63 -9.82 6.63
N SER A 95 -4.86 -9.10 5.81
CA SER A 95 -3.50 -9.52 5.46
C SER A 95 -2.58 -9.60 6.68
N HIS A 96 -2.76 -8.73 7.68
CA HIS A 96 -2.07 -8.82 8.96
C HIS A 96 -2.40 -10.13 9.69
N THR A 97 -3.68 -10.43 9.86
CA THR A 97 -4.14 -11.63 10.58
C THR A 97 -3.74 -12.93 9.87
N THR A 98 -3.75 -12.93 8.53
CA THR A 98 -3.45 -14.13 7.73
C THR A 98 -1.98 -14.25 7.33
N GLY A 99 -1.18 -13.20 7.56
CA GLY A 99 0.20 -13.12 7.12
C GLY A 99 0.39 -13.10 5.61
N GLN A 100 -0.66 -12.87 4.80
CA GLN A 100 -0.54 -12.86 3.34
C GLN A 100 0.44 -11.78 2.86
N PRO A 101 1.26 -12.08 1.83
CA PRO A 101 2.20 -11.10 1.29
C PRO A 101 1.46 -9.99 0.53
N VAL A 102 1.91 -8.76 0.73
CA VAL A 102 1.42 -7.55 0.07
C VAL A 102 2.52 -7.02 -0.86
N ARG A 103 2.22 -6.86 -2.15
CA ARG A 103 3.13 -6.15 -3.06
C ARG A 103 3.19 -4.67 -2.71
N VAL A 104 4.39 -4.12 -2.56
CA VAL A 104 4.58 -2.68 -2.33
C VAL A 104 5.10 -2.03 -3.59
N VAL A 105 4.46 -0.93 -3.99
CA VAL A 105 4.91 -0.10 -5.10
C VAL A 105 5.13 1.31 -4.57
N ARG A 106 6.27 1.92 -4.91
CA ARG A 106 6.60 3.28 -4.48
C ARG A 106 6.71 4.22 -5.68
N LYS A 107 6.16 5.42 -5.56
CA LYS A 107 6.44 6.52 -6.49
C LYS A 107 7.84 7.05 -6.20
N VAL A 108 8.72 7.04 -7.20
CA VAL A 108 10.11 7.48 -7.07
C VAL A 108 10.47 8.41 -8.22
N ALA A 109 11.43 9.30 -7.97
CA ALA A 109 12.04 10.08 -9.04
C ALA A 109 13.05 9.21 -9.81
N TYR A 110 12.95 9.22 -11.14
CA TYR A 110 13.84 8.51 -12.05
C TYR A 110 14.08 9.39 -13.26
N GLU A 111 15.33 9.77 -13.51
CA GLU A 111 15.74 10.60 -14.66
C GLU A 111 14.95 11.92 -14.82
N GLY A 112 14.55 12.53 -13.71
CA GLY A 112 13.78 13.79 -13.71
C GLY A 112 12.27 13.60 -13.84
N GLU A 113 11.79 12.37 -14.03
CA GLU A 113 10.37 12.03 -14.05
C GLU A 113 9.95 11.23 -12.81
N SER A 114 8.64 11.16 -12.56
CA SER A 114 8.09 10.29 -11.51
C SER A 114 7.62 8.97 -12.10
N VAL A 115 8.20 7.86 -11.63
CA VAL A 115 7.79 6.50 -11.99
C VAL A 115 7.27 5.74 -10.76
N TYR A 116 6.61 4.62 -11.00
CA TYR A 116 6.20 3.69 -9.95
C TYR A 116 7.10 2.46 -9.96
N ARG A 117 7.89 2.27 -8.91
CA ARG A 117 8.79 1.12 -8.78
C ARG A 117 8.19 0.06 -7.88
N TYR A 118 8.22 -1.20 -8.31
CA TYR A 118 7.84 -2.32 -7.49
C TYR A 118 8.96 -2.59 -6.47
N GLU A 119 8.67 -2.51 -5.17
CA GLU A 119 9.65 -2.68 -4.08
C GLU A 119 9.71 -4.13 -3.57
N GLY A 120 8.83 -5.01 -4.06
CA GLY A 120 8.77 -6.40 -3.65
C GLY A 120 7.62 -6.72 -2.71
N LEU A 121 7.74 -7.86 -2.02
CA LEU A 121 6.73 -8.39 -1.12
C LEU A 121 7.02 -7.98 0.32
N TYR A 122 5.97 -7.57 1.01
CA TYR A 122 6.00 -7.21 2.42
C TYR A 122 4.93 -8.00 3.18
N ARG A 123 5.07 -8.08 4.51
CA ARG A 123 4.03 -8.57 5.41
C ARG A 123 3.61 -7.47 6.36
N VAL A 124 2.31 -7.39 6.62
CA VAL A 124 1.77 -6.50 7.65
C VAL A 124 2.01 -7.15 9.02
N VAL A 125 2.85 -6.54 9.84
CA VAL A 125 3.29 -7.05 11.15
C VAL A 125 2.71 -6.28 12.33
N GLY A 126 1.96 -5.21 12.07
CA GLY A 126 1.20 -4.51 13.08
C GLY A 126 0.14 -3.61 12.47
N ALA A 127 -0.90 -3.35 13.25
CA ALA A 127 -1.95 -2.39 12.94
C ALA A 127 -2.33 -1.62 14.21
N THR A 128 -2.24 -0.29 14.19
CA THR A 128 -2.68 0.58 15.29
C THR A 128 -3.69 1.60 14.78
N PHE A 129 -4.52 2.13 15.68
CA PHE A 129 -5.43 3.23 15.43
C PHE A 129 -5.11 4.33 16.44
N GLU A 130 -4.42 5.37 16.00
CA GLU A 130 -3.81 6.39 16.85
C GLU A 130 -3.82 7.74 16.16
N ALA A 131 -3.59 8.82 16.91
CA ALA A 131 -3.52 10.16 16.34
C ALA A 131 -2.38 10.26 15.30
N GLY A 132 -2.72 10.76 14.11
CA GLY A 132 -1.79 11.15 13.06
C GLY A 132 -1.25 12.57 13.28
N LYS A 133 -0.43 13.05 12.33
CA LYS A 133 0.22 14.37 12.41
C LYS A 133 -0.77 15.55 12.45
N SER A 134 -1.93 15.40 11.80
CA SER A 134 -3.03 16.40 11.86
C SER A 134 -3.94 16.28 13.10
N GLY A 135 -3.63 15.37 14.05
CA GLY A 135 -4.40 15.21 15.29
C GLY A 135 -5.66 14.33 15.18
N PHE A 136 -6.03 13.91 13.97
CA PHE A 136 -7.10 12.94 13.74
C PHE A 136 -6.60 11.51 13.89
N MET A 137 -7.49 10.59 14.25
CA MET A 137 -7.18 9.17 14.37
C MET A 137 -6.98 8.53 12.99
N VAL A 138 -5.87 7.82 12.81
CA VAL A 138 -5.46 7.19 11.56
C VAL A 138 -5.11 5.72 11.81
N TRP A 139 -5.53 4.84 10.91
CA TRP A 139 -5.04 3.46 10.92
C TRP A 139 -3.60 3.44 10.41
N LYS A 140 -2.66 2.93 11.20
CA LYS A 140 -1.26 2.78 10.80
C LYS A 140 -0.92 1.30 10.70
N PHE A 141 -0.48 0.88 9.52
CA PHE A 141 -0.07 -0.49 9.26
C PHE A 141 1.44 -0.55 9.17
N ARG A 142 2.09 -1.33 10.02
CA ARG A 142 3.54 -1.56 9.95
C ARG A 142 3.82 -2.75 9.05
N LEU A 143 4.66 -2.57 8.05
CA LEU A 143 5.04 -3.59 7.10
C LEU A 143 6.56 -3.78 7.08
N ILE A 144 7.00 -5.03 6.97
CA ILE A 144 8.42 -5.38 6.78
C ILE A 144 8.60 -6.18 5.48
N PRO A 145 9.74 -6.06 4.80
CA PRO A 145 10.04 -6.88 3.63
C PRO A 145 9.94 -8.37 3.99
N VAL A 146 9.42 -9.18 3.07
CA VAL A 146 9.56 -10.63 3.15
C VAL A 146 11.01 -10.93 2.79
N SER A 147 11.82 -11.29 3.78
CA SER A 147 13.17 -11.81 3.53
C SER A 147 13.06 -12.99 2.57
N SER A 148 13.80 -12.98 1.48
CA SER A 148 14.09 -14.21 0.75
C SER A 148 14.77 -15.14 1.73
N ALA A 149 14.15 -16.27 2.05
CA ALA A 149 14.87 -17.35 2.70
C ALA A 149 16.10 -17.66 1.83
N ALA A 150 17.28 -17.64 2.45
CA ALA A 150 18.52 -18.10 1.83
C ALA A 150 18.39 -19.54 1.34
#